data_AF-A0A920IYV2-F1
#
_entry.id   AF-A0A920IYV2-F1
#
_cell.length_a   1.000
_cell.length_b   1.000
_cell.length_c   1.000
_cell.angle_alpha   90.00
_cell.angle_beta   90.00
_cell.angle_gamma   90.00
#
_symmetry.space_group_name_H-M   'P 1'
#
loop_
_entity.id
_entity.type
_entity.pdbx_description
1 polymer ?
#
loop_
_entity_poly.entity_id
_entity_poly.type
_entity_poly.pdbx_seq_one_letter_code
_entity_poly.pdbx_strand_id
1 'polypeptide(L)'
;MVDVKNLIKFTLLFERISLVIIFFTLIISSYINGLKEIQRVLIQIIYKSFIIWSGIILLIILGMVINFNYTFTLFHKIFFRNDLWILDPRNDYLLILFPERFFLEICIIILLLFTLINFLLLSVTWILRKRLDPI
;
A
#
# COMPACT_ATOMS: atom_id res chain seq x y z
N MET A 1 -5.83 17.74 13.48
CA MET A 1 -5.05 17.78 12.21
C MET A 1 -3.53 17.58 12.38
N VAL A 2 -2.94 17.79 13.57
CA VAL A 2 -1.49 17.59 13.78
C VAL A 2 -1.09 16.13 13.52
N ASP A 3 -1.92 15.17 13.93
CA ASP A 3 -1.60 13.74 13.76
C ASP A 3 -1.59 13.29 12.30
N VAL A 4 -2.50 13.81 11.48
CA VAL A 4 -2.47 13.58 10.02
C VAL A 4 -1.20 14.16 9.41
N LYS A 5 -0.78 15.37 9.79
CA LYS A 5 0.47 15.97 9.31
C LYS A 5 1.69 15.12 9.72
N ASN A 6 1.69 14.60 10.94
CA ASN A 6 2.76 13.72 11.42
C ASN A 6 2.79 12.39 10.65
N LEU A 7 1.62 11.81 10.39
CA LEU A 7 1.49 10.59 9.59
C LEU A 7 2.04 10.80 8.18
N ILE A 8 1.66 11.89 7.49
CA ILE A 8 2.17 12.22 6.16
C ILE A 8 3.69 12.45 6.19
N LYS A 9 4.21 13.20 7.16
CA LYS A 9 5.67 13.40 7.32
C LYS A 9 6.40 12.08 7.53
N PHE A 10 5.83 11.18 8.32
CA PHE A 10 6.38 9.85 8.55
C PHE A 10 6.40 9.02 7.26
N THR A 11 5.31 9.01 6.49
CA THR A 11 5.26 8.33 5.19
C THR A 11 6.30 8.89 4.22
N LEU A 12 6.44 10.21 4.13
CA LEU A 12 7.45 10.86 3.28
C LEU A 12 8.88 10.58 3.74
N LEU A 13 9.12 10.49 5.04
CA LEU A 13 10.42 10.11 5.59
C LEU A 13 10.76 8.66 5.20
N PHE A 14 9.81 7.74 5.36
CA PHE A 14 9.98 6.34 4.99
C PHE A 14 10.26 6.17 3.49
N GLU A 15 9.54 6.93 2.64
CA GLU A 15 9.78 6.99 1.20
C GLU A 15 11.21 7.46 0.87
N ARG A 16 11.68 8.53 1.52
CA ARG A 16 13.06 9.03 1.30
C ARG A 16 14.10 8.00 1.70
N ILE A 17 13.92 7.35 2.85
CA ILE A 17 14.84 6.31 3.32
C ILE A 17 14.84 5.13 2.35
N SER A 18 13.68 4.68 1.89
CA SER A 18 13.59 3.55 0.95
C SER A 18 14.21 3.88 -0.41
N LEU A 19 14.03 5.09 -0.92
CA LEU A 19 14.70 5.56 -2.15
C LEU A 19 16.22 5.57 -2.02
N VAL A 20 16.75 6.00 -0.87
CA VAL A 20 18.19 5.97 -0.60
C VAL A 20 18.70 4.52 -0.57
N ILE A 21 17.97 3.60 0.07
CA ILE A 21 18.33 2.18 0.10
C ILE A 21 18.33 1.60 -1.32
N ILE A 22 17.28 1.85 -2.12
CA ILE A 22 17.19 1.39 -3.50
C ILE A 22 18.35 1.96 -4.34
N PHE A 23 18.68 3.24 -4.17
CA PHE A 23 19.79 3.86 -4.89
C PHE A 23 21.12 3.14 -4.60
N PHE A 24 21.44 2.89 -3.33
CA PHE A 24 22.66 2.19 -2.97
C PHE A 24 22.67 0.72 -3.42
N THR A 25 21.54 0.01 -3.34
CA THR A 25 21.49 -1.38 -3.83
C THR A 25 21.72 -1.47 -5.33
N LEU A 26 21.18 -0.53 -6.11
CA LEU A 26 21.41 -0.46 -7.56
C LEU A 26 22.86 -0.12 -7.90
N ILE A 27 23.49 0.82 -7.18
CA ILE A 27 24.92 1.16 -7.38
C ILE A 27 25.80 -0.05 -7.08
N ILE A 28 25.62 -0.69 -5.93
CA ILE A 28 26.43 -1.84 -5.51
C ILE A 28 26.26 -2.99 -6.51
N SER A 29 25.01 -3.31 -6.88
CA SER A 29 24.72 -4.35 -7.86
C SER A 29 25.36 -4.06 -9.22
N SER A 30 25.25 -2.80 -9.70
CA SER A 30 25.88 -2.37 -10.95
C SER A 30 27.40 -2.42 -10.90
N TYR A 31 28.01 -2.10 -9.76
CA TYR A 31 29.46 -2.12 -9.61
C TYR A 31 30.01 -3.55 -9.65
N ILE A 32 29.30 -4.50 -9.05
CA ILE A 32 29.73 -5.91 -8.97
C ILE A 32 29.44 -6.67 -10.27
N ASN A 33 28.24 -6.51 -10.84
CA ASN A 33 27.73 -7.35 -11.93
C ASN A 33 27.54 -6.59 -13.27
N GLY A 34 27.83 -5.29 -13.29
CA GLY A 34 27.65 -4.42 -14.46
C GLY A 34 26.23 -3.85 -14.61
N LEU A 35 26.08 -2.90 -15.54
CA LEU A 35 24.85 -2.11 -15.72
C LEU A 35 23.62 -2.95 -16.14
N LYS A 36 23.81 -4.10 -16.79
CA LYS A 36 22.70 -5.00 -17.17
C LYS A 36 21.98 -5.59 -15.95
N GLU A 37 22.66 -5.69 -14.81
CA GLU A 37 22.09 -6.22 -13.58
C GLU A 37 21.03 -5.30 -12.97
N ILE A 38 21.14 -3.99 -13.21
CA ILE A 38 20.18 -2.99 -12.73
C ILE A 38 18.75 -3.35 -13.15
N GLN A 39 18.56 -3.71 -14.43
CA GLN A 39 17.26 -4.07 -14.96
C GLN A 39 16.70 -5.33 -14.28
N ARG A 40 17.55 -6.36 -14.06
CA ARG A 40 17.17 -7.59 -13.37
C ARG A 40 16.75 -7.31 -11.93
N VAL A 41 17.56 -6.58 -11.17
CA VAL A 41 17.28 -6.25 -9.76
C VAL A 41 16.00 -5.43 -9.63
N LEU A 42 15.81 -4.41 -10.47
CA LEU A 42 14.58 -3.60 -10.46
C LEU A 42 13.33 -4.46 -10.70
N ILE A 43 13.34 -5.30 -11.73
CA ILE A 43 12.18 -6.16 -12.04
C ILE A 43 11.91 -7.15 -10.91
N GLN A 44 12.95 -7.72 -10.29
CA GLN A 44 12.79 -8.63 -9.16
C GLN A 44 12.24 -7.93 -7.90
N ILE A 45 12.73 -6.73 -7.56
CA ILE A 45 12.23 -5.94 -6.43
C ILE A 45 10.76 -5.58 -6.65
N ILE A 46 10.41 -5.09 -7.84
CA ILE A 46 9.04 -4.71 -8.18
C ILE A 46 8.11 -5.93 -8.13
N TYR A 47 8.50 -7.06 -8.74
CA TYR A 47 7.73 -8.30 -8.73
C TYR A 47 7.47 -8.81 -7.31
N LYS A 48 8.52 -8.88 -6.47
CA LYS A 48 8.38 -9.29 -5.05
C LYS A 48 7.49 -8.32 -4.28
N SER A 49 7.59 -7.02 -4.54
CA SER A 49 6.75 -6.01 -3.91
C SER A 49 5.27 -6.22 -4.25
N PHE A 50 4.94 -6.50 -5.51
CA PHE A 50 3.56 -6.77 -5.91
C PHE A 50 3.00 -8.04 -5.26
N ILE A 51 3.80 -9.11 -5.13
CA ILE A 51 3.40 -10.33 -4.39
C ILE A 51 3.04 -10.00 -2.93
N ILE A 52 3.91 -9.26 -2.24
CA ILE A 52 3.68 -8.88 -0.84
C ILE A 52 2.39 -8.06 -0.75
N TRP A 53 2.21 -7.10 -1.66
CA TRP A 53 1.00 -6.28 -1.70
C TRP A 53 -0.26 -7.09 -2.00
N SER A 54 -0.22 -8.13 -2.85
CA SER A 54 -1.37 -9.01 -3.06
C SER A 54 -1.80 -9.69 -1.76
N GLY A 55 -0.83 -10.13 -0.93
CA GLY A 55 -1.10 -10.70 0.38
C GLY A 55 -1.73 -9.70 1.35
N ILE A 56 -1.22 -8.46 1.40
CA ILE A 56 -1.77 -7.39 2.24
C ILE A 56 -3.20 -7.04 1.81
N ILE A 57 -3.44 -6.87 0.50
CA ILE A 57 -4.77 -6.59 -0.05
C ILE A 57 -5.75 -7.71 0.32
N LEU A 58 -5.35 -8.97 0.18
CA LEU A 58 -6.18 -10.11 0.55
C LEU A 58 -6.56 -10.09 2.04
N LEU A 59 -5.62 -9.79 2.94
CA LEU A 59 -5.88 -9.68 4.37
C LEU A 59 -6.87 -8.54 4.67
N ILE A 60 -6.74 -7.40 4.01
CA ILE A 60 -7.67 -6.27 4.18
C ILE A 60 -9.07 -6.64 3.69
N ILE A 61 -9.19 -7.28 2.52
CA ILE A 61 -10.48 -7.73 1.97
C ILE A 61 -11.14 -8.73 2.93
N LEU A 62 -10.39 -9.71 3.44
CA LEU A 62 -10.90 -10.70 4.41
C LEU A 62 -11.41 -10.02 5.68
N GLY A 63 -10.64 -9.06 6.24
CA GLY A 63 -11.06 -8.29 7.40
C GLY A 63 -12.37 -7.53 7.15
N MET A 64 -12.47 -6.85 6.01
CA MET A 64 -13.68 -6.09 5.65
C MET A 64 -14.91 -6.98 5.46
N VAL A 65 -14.76 -8.16 4.85
CA VAL A 65 -15.86 -9.12 4.66
C VAL A 65 -16.34 -9.71 5.98
N ILE A 66 -15.42 -10.01 6.90
CA ILE A 66 -15.76 -10.58 8.22
C ILE A 66 -16.44 -9.53 9.11
N ASN A 67 -15.82 -8.36 9.26
CA ASN A 67 -16.33 -7.28 10.08
C ASN A 67 -15.74 -5.93 9.66
N PHE A 68 -16.52 -5.19 8.86
CA PHE A 68 -16.14 -3.87 8.40
C PHE A 68 -15.90 -2.89 9.56
N ASN A 69 -16.81 -2.82 10.53
CA ASN A 69 -16.71 -1.88 11.65
C ASN A 69 -15.47 -2.11 12.51
N TYR A 70 -15.14 -3.37 12.80
CA TYR A 70 -13.92 -3.71 13.50
C TYR A 70 -12.68 -3.34 12.68
N THR A 71 -12.66 -3.71 11.40
CA THR A 71 -11.52 -3.41 10.51
C THR A 71 -11.29 -1.91 10.34
N PHE A 72 -12.38 -1.15 10.18
CA PHE A 72 -12.37 0.30 10.11
C PHE A 72 -11.83 0.93 11.41
N THR A 73 -12.31 0.45 12.57
CA THR A 73 -11.84 0.91 13.88
C THR A 73 -10.36 0.58 14.10
N LEU A 74 -9.94 -0.63 13.74
CA LEU A 74 -8.57 -1.09 13.87
C LEU A 74 -7.62 -0.24 13.02
N PHE A 75 -8.00 0.07 11.78
CA PHE A 75 -7.25 0.98 10.92
C PHE A 75 -7.00 2.32 11.62
N HIS A 76 -8.04 2.94 12.18
CA HIS A 76 -7.89 4.24 12.85
C HIS A 76 -7.00 4.16 14.09
N LYS A 77 -7.11 3.10 14.89
CA LYS A 77 -6.25 2.88 16.06
C LYS A 77 -4.78 2.65 15.71
N ILE A 78 -4.48 2.08 14.54
CA ILE A 78 -3.10 1.89 14.07
C ILE A 78 -2.48 3.23 13.66
N PHE A 79 -3.23 4.08 12.95
CA PHE A 79 -2.69 5.30 12.35
C PHE A 79 -2.84 6.54 13.23
N PHE A 80 -3.80 6.55 14.16
CA PHE A 80 -4.10 7.69 15.00
C PHE A 80 -4.07 7.30 16.48
N ARG A 81 -3.44 8.16 17.29
CA ARG A 81 -3.34 8.00 18.75
C ARG A 81 -4.38 8.83 19.53
N ASN A 82 -5.17 9.62 18.83
CA ASN A 82 -6.23 10.46 19.39
C ASN A 82 -7.60 9.83 19.09
N ASP A 83 -8.65 10.36 19.70
CA ASP A 83 -10.03 9.92 19.49
C ASP A 83 -10.81 10.82 18.49
N LEU A 84 -10.13 11.70 17.74
CA LEU A 84 -10.78 12.63 16.79
C LEU A 84 -11.46 11.91 15.61
N TRP A 85 -11.17 10.62 15.42
CA TRP A 85 -11.84 9.78 14.42
C TRP A 85 -13.12 9.13 14.95
N ILE A 86 -13.37 9.20 16.27
CA ILE A 86 -14.62 8.77 16.89
C ILE A 86 -15.59 9.94 16.76
N LEU A 87 -16.42 9.89 15.73
CA LEU A 87 -17.37 10.95 15.41
C LEU A 87 -18.71 10.70 16.13
N ASP A 88 -19.29 11.76 16.70
CA ASP A 88 -20.62 11.74 17.29
C ASP A 88 -21.65 12.22 16.25
N PRO A 89 -22.63 11.39 15.84
CA PRO A 89 -23.63 11.79 14.85
C PRO A 89 -24.51 12.97 15.28
N ARG A 90 -24.49 13.37 16.56
CA ARG A 90 -25.21 14.57 17.06
C ARG A 90 -24.45 15.88 16.81
N ASN A 91 -23.13 15.81 16.73
CA ASN A 91 -22.25 16.99 16.71
C ASN A 91 -21.38 17.05 15.44
N ASP A 92 -21.09 15.90 14.83
CA ASP A 92 -20.19 15.79 13.69
C ASP A 92 -20.94 15.57 12.38
N TYR A 93 -20.99 16.62 11.56
CA TYR A 93 -21.63 16.63 10.24
C TYR A 93 -21.10 15.56 9.28
N LEU A 94 -19.88 15.06 9.51
CA LEU A 94 -19.25 14.07 8.63
C LEU A 94 -20.05 12.76 8.60
N LEU A 95 -20.58 12.29 9.74
CA LEU A 95 -21.44 11.10 9.79
C LEU A 95 -22.83 11.34 9.21
N ILE A 96 -23.33 12.57 9.28
CA ILE A 96 -24.64 12.95 8.72
C ILE A 96 -24.58 12.97 7.19
N LEU A 97 -23.49 13.50 6.63
CA LEU A 97 -23.28 13.60 5.20
C LEU A 97 -22.81 12.28 4.57
N PHE A 98 -22.05 11.48 5.33
CA PHE A 98 -21.48 10.22 4.86
C PHE A 98 -21.86 9.09 5.81
N PRO A 99 -22.98 8.37 5.54
CA PRO A 99 -23.37 7.23 6.37
C PRO A 99 -22.33 6.10 6.24
N GLU A 100 -22.32 5.17 7.19
CA GLU A 100 -21.41 4.01 7.20
C GLU A 100 -21.33 3.27 5.85
N ARG A 101 -22.48 3.08 5.20
CA ARG A 101 -22.59 2.44 3.89
C ARG A 101 -21.78 3.16 2.80
N PHE A 102 -21.73 4.50 2.83
CA PHE A 102 -20.95 5.28 1.88
C PHE A 102 -19.44 4.99 2.02
N PHE A 103 -18.95 4.88 3.26
CA PHE A 103 -17.54 4.52 3.49
C PHE A 103 -17.22 3.11 3.01
N LEU A 104 -18.11 2.15 3.25
CA LEU A 104 -17.95 0.80 2.75
C LEU A 104 -17.90 0.76 1.22
N GLU A 105 -18.79 1.47 0.54
CA GLU A 105 -18.82 1.54 -0.94
C GLU A 105 -17.53 2.15 -1.50
N ILE A 106 -17.02 3.24 -0.90
CA ILE A 106 -15.74 3.84 -1.26
C ILE A 106 -14.57 2.87 -1.03
N CYS A 107 -14.52 2.22 0.15
CA CYS A 107 -13.48 1.25 0.46
C CYS A 107 -13.45 0.11 -0.56
N ILE A 108 -14.61 -0.39 -0.97
CA ILE A 108 -14.73 -1.43 -2.00
C ILE A 108 -14.21 -0.93 -3.34
N ILE A 109 -14.60 0.27 -3.78
CA ILE A 109 -14.13 0.84 -5.06
C ILE A 109 -12.61 0.98 -5.06
N ILE A 110 -12.04 1.55 -3.99
CA ILE A 110 -10.59 1.72 -3.85
C ILE A 110 -9.90 0.36 -3.88
N LEU A 111 -10.35 -0.60 -3.06
CA LEU A 111 -9.74 -1.93 -3.02
C LEU A 111 -9.82 -2.65 -4.36
N LEU A 112 -10.94 -2.54 -5.07
CA LEU A 112 -11.11 -3.17 -6.39
C LEU A 112 -10.14 -2.56 -7.41
N LEU A 113 -10.03 -1.23 -7.47
CA LEU A 113 -9.08 -0.54 -8.35
C LEU A 113 -7.63 -0.93 -8.03
N PHE A 114 -7.26 -0.91 -6.74
CA PHE A 114 -5.91 -1.31 -6.31
C PHE A 114 -5.62 -2.77 -6.64
N THR A 115 -6.59 -3.66 -6.46
CA THR A 115 -6.47 -5.08 -6.79
C THR A 115 -6.22 -5.26 -8.28
N LEU A 116 -7.03 -4.63 -9.14
CA LEU A 116 -6.88 -4.71 -10.59
C LEU A 116 -5.51 -4.20 -11.07
N ILE A 117 -5.10 -3.02 -10.59
CA ILE A 117 -3.80 -2.44 -10.94
C ILE A 117 -2.65 -3.33 -10.44
N ASN A 118 -2.73 -3.85 -9.21
CA ASN A 118 -1.73 -4.74 -8.66
C ASN A 118 -1.59 -6.02 -9.51
N PHE A 119 -2.69 -6.69 -9.84
CA PHE A 119 -2.65 -7.91 -10.66
C PHE A 119 -2.13 -7.64 -12.09
N LEU A 120 -2.49 -6.50 -12.68
CA LEU A 120 -1.95 -6.09 -13.98
C LEU A 120 -0.42 -5.94 -13.93
N LEU A 121 0.09 -5.17 -12.96
CA LEU A 121 1.52 -4.92 -12.82
C LEU A 121 2.30 -6.15 -12.39
N LEU A 122 1.71 -7.01 -11.55
CA LEU A 122 2.27 -8.31 -11.19
C LEU A 122 2.41 -9.20 -12.43
N SER A 123 1.40 -9.23 -13.30
CA SER A 123 1.42 -10.03 -14.53
C SER A 123 2.50 -9.53 -15.49
N VAL A 124 2.60 -8.21 -15.69
CA VAL A 124 3.65 -7.59 -16.53
C VAL A 124 5.04 -7.91 -15.99
N THR A 125 5.26 -7.70 -14.69
CA THR A 125 6.57 -7.93 -14.06
C THR A 125 6.96 -9.40 -14.01
N TRP A 126 5.99 -10.31 -13.90
CA TRP A 126 6.20 -11.75 -14.04
C TRP A 126 6.67 -12.13 -15.45
N ILE A 127 6.04 -11.61 -16.50
CA ILE A 127 6.47 -11.83 -17.89
C ILE A 127 7.88 -11.28 -18.13
N LEU A 128 8.15 -10.04 -17.67
CA LEU A 128 9.47 -9.42 -17.82
C LEU A 128 10.56 -10.20 -17.06
N ARG A 129 10.25 -10.69 -15.85
CA ARG A 129 11.17 -11.52 -15.07
C ARG A 129 11.53 -12.80 -15.81
N LYS A 130 10.55 -13.50 -16.38
CA LYS A 130 10.79 -14.73 -17.16
C LYS A 130 11.68 -14.51 -18.38
N ARG A 131 11.65 -13.32 -18.99
CA ARG A 131 12.50 -12.99 -20.15
C ARG A 131 13.96 -12.74 -19.76
N LEU A 132 14.23 -12.29 -18.54
CA LEU A 132 15.58 -11.98 -18.06
C LEU A 132 16.30 -13.19 -17.48
N ASP A 133 15.55 -14.09 -16.87
CA ASP A 133 16.04 -15.34 -16.29
C ASP A 133 15.30 -16.53 -16.94
N PRO A 134 15.53 -16.83 -18.24
CA PRO A 134 14.98 -18.02 -18.86
C PRO A 134 15.61 -19.25 -18.18
N ILE A 135 14.80 -20.01 -17.46
CA ILE A 135 15.16 -21.34 -16.94
C ILE A 135 15.48 -22.25 -18.13
#